data_AF-A0AAD7YK36-F1
#
_entry.id   AF-A0AAD7YK36-F1
#
_cell.length_a   1.000
_cell.length_b   1.000
_cell.length_c   1.000
_cell.angle_alpha   90.00
_cell.angle_beta   90.00
_cell.angle_gamma   90.00
#
_symmetry.space_group_name_H-M   'P 1'
#
loop_
_entity.id
_entity.type
_entity.pdbx_description
1 polymer ?
#
loop_
_entity_poly.entity_id
_entity_poly.type
_entity_poly.pdbx_seq_one_letter_code
_entity_poly.pdbx_strand_id
1 'polypeptide(L)'
;MMTRGASVREMNEKLNAALRELEVTRKTCKDLLREREENEVEVKEIVDRNTELKRQLVELHTQHVDILDQHNHLRQLVSAFQDCRDTHDQALNRISGLEAELAKAHSTISTISSLRVSEQVANTNNLFDKLVGSATEQECEKPTVTIDLTGDDSLTKCHIVGSHNKIKKYIRITKNIKKYKKLLKTQNVYKSNITLRKQRCDLFKQINECNFTLEKCKSMYDVDIQNLERELLSRENQIKALFCKYESCQQMLSERMQEACELVDLVKFNAERYESLTNNLTCSCALTPPPPMSQCEIPSCSDFVPQRSELLNPSQGNILVYSDRLGSGFGSLLNNCCRHTIVSHCYHNLHFNELVHKIKNTQMNEQTTVVLLVGNSHNVTKRDIVKGIETLLKLKLGKLILCALPYSNTLNNHDNDLIFKLNNVMHHLSCRHSDRLLYFDTNNFVRDFILNREDMFLPKKSRRLLATLLAFNIHTVIDDLTGIRLSDESVLTRIPNDTDNNSLN
;
A
#
# COMPACT_ATOMS: atom_id res chain seq x y z
N MET A 1 72.03 -57.64 37.36
CA MET A 1 72.01 -56.54 38.35
C MET A 1 72.38 -55.26 37.63
N MET A 2 71.43 -54.36 37.36
CA MET A 2 71.80 -52.98 37.02
C MET A 2 72.47 -52.35 38.24
N THR A 3 73.63 -51.76 38.05
CA THR A 3 74.32 -51.03 39.11
C THR A 3 73.51 -49.79 39.48
N ARG A 4 73.40 -49.48 40.77
CA ARG A 4 72.65 -48.31 41.31
C ARG A 4 72.89 -47.00 40.52
N GLY A 5 74.08 -46.82 39.95
CA GLY A 5 74.43 -45.65 39.15
C GLY A 5 73.69 -45.53 37.80
N ALA A 6 73.27 -46.63 37.17
CA ALA A 6 72.51 -46.59 35.92
C ALA A 6 71.07 -46.09 36.14
N SER A 7 70.41 -46.57 37.20
CA SER A 7 69.06 -46.14 37.58
C SER A 7 69.00 -44.65 37.97
N VAL A 8 70.04 -44.12 38.63
CA VAL A 8 70.12 -42.69 38.96
C VAL A 8 70.29 -41.83 37.71
N ARG A 9 71.09 -42.26 36.73
CA ARG A 9 71.23 -41.52 35.46
C ARG A 9 69.94 -41.51 34.67
N GLU A 10 69.26 -42.66 34.58
CA GLU A 10 67.96 -42.77 33.90
C GLU A 10 66.90 -41.87 34.54
N MET A 11 66.82 -41.82 35.88
CA MET A 11 65.92 -40.91 36.57
C MET A 11 66.26 -39.44 36.31
N ASN A 12 67.55 -39.09 36.25
CA ASN A 12 67.99 -37.72 35.96
C ASN A 12 67.68 -37.31 34.50
N GLU A 13 67.82 -38.24 33.54
CA GLU A 13 67.42 -38.02 32.14
C GLU A 13 65.91 -37.82 32.02
N LYS A 14 65.09 -38.64 32.70
CA LYS A 14 63.62 -38.47 32.75
C LYS A 14 63.22 -37.15 33.38
N LEU A 15 63.89 -36.74 34.47
CA LEU A 15 63.64 -35.44 35.11
C LEU A 15 63.95 -34.29 34.14
N ASN A 16 65.09 -34.33 33.45
CA ASN A 16 65.47 -33.31 32.47
C ASN A 16 64.51 -33.28 31.27
N ALA A 17 64.04 -34.43 30.80
CA ALA A 17 63.03 -34.50 29.74
C ALA A 17 61.70 -33.87 30.20
N ALA A 18 61.20 -34.25 31.38
CA ALA A 18 59.99 -33.68 31.96
C ALA A 18 60.10 -32.16 32.19
N LEU A 19 61.26 -31.66 32.61
CA LEU A 19 61.50 -30.22 32.75
C LEU A 19 61.44 -29.48 31.41
N ARG A 20 62.02 -30.06 30.34
CA ARG A 20 61.93 -29.46 29.00
C ARG A 20 60.51 -29.48 28.47
N GLU A 21 59.77 -30.57 28.66
CA GLU A 21 58.35 -30.65 28.28
C GLU A 21 57.52 -29.62 29.05
N LEU A 22 57.78 -29.44 30.35
CA LEU A 22 57.12 -28.42 31.17
C LEU A 22 57.43 -26.99 30.69
N GLU A 23 58.66 -26.74 30.23
CA GLU A 23 59.05 -25.45 29.67
C GLU A 23 58.37 -25.18 28.31
N VAL A 24 58.32 -26.18 27.43
CA VAL A 24 57.62 -26.10 26.14
C VAL A 24 56.12 -25.87 26.35
N THR A 25 55.47 -26.68 27.20
CA THR A 25 54.04 -26.52 27.50
C THR A 25 53.73 -25.16 28.13
N ARG A 26 54.59 -24.65 29.02
CA ARG A 26 54.47 -23.29 29.57
C ARG A 26 54.56 -22.23 28.49
N LYS A 27 55.47 -22.39 27.51
CA LYS A 27 55.59 -21.46 26.38
C LYS A 27 54.34 -21.50 25.50
N THR A 28 53.87 -22.69 25.12
CA THR A 28 52.63 -22.86 24.34
C THR A 28 51.42 -22.25 25.06
N CYS A 29 51.29 -22.44 26.38
CA CYS A 29 50.20 -21.80 27.14
C CYS A 29 50.26 -20.27 27.08
N LYS A 30 51.45 -19.67 27.11
CA LYS A 30 51.60 -18.22 26.97
C LYS A 30 51.24 -17.72 25.56
N ASP A 31 51.62 -18.47 24.54
CA ASP A 31 51.32 -18.11 23.14
C ASP A 31 49.80 -18.23 22.87
N LEU A 32 49.14 -19.28 23.37
CA LEU A 32 47.67 -19.43 23.29
C LEU A 32 46.91 -18.33 24.05
N LEU A 33 47.42 -17.86 25.19
CA LEU A 33 46.80 -16.74 25.91
C LEU A 33 46.90 -15.44 25.10
N ARG A 34 48.03 -15.20 24.44
CA ARG A 34 48.20 -14.01 23.57
C ARG A 34 47.28 -14.09 22.36
N GLU A 35 47.21 -15.24 21.69
CA GLU A 35 46.31 -15.44 20.55
C GLU A 35 44.84 -15.24 20.96
N ARG A 36 44.45 -15.68 22.15
CA ARG A 36 43.12 -15.43 22.69
C ARG A 36 42.85 -13.92 22.87
N GLU A 37 43.80 -13.16 23.41
CA GLU A 37 43.67 -11.71 23.58
C GLU A 37 43.57 -10.98 22.23
N GLU A 38 44.38 -11.37 21.25
CA GLU A 38 44.34 -10.83 19.88
C GLU A 38 42.99 -11.14 19.20
N ASN A 39 42.50 -12.38 19.33
CA ASN A 39 41.19 -12.78 18.81
C ASN A 39 40.03 -12.04 19.49
N GLU A 40 40.12 -11.76 20.79
CA GLU A 40 39.10 -10.97 21.51
C GLU A 40 39.03 -9.52 20.99
N VAL A 41 40.18 -8.92 20.67
CA VAL A 41 40.24 -7.60 20.02
C VAL A 41 39.63 -7.64 18.62
N GLU A 42 39.98 -8.62 17.79
CA GLU A 42 39.42 -8.74 16.43
C GLU A 42 37.91 -8.96 16.45
N VAL A 43 37.40 -9.84 17.34
CA VAL A 43 35.97 -10.08 17.49
C VAL A 43 35.24 -8.80 17.92
N LYS A 44 35.83 -8.02 18.84
CA LYS A 44 35.27 -6.73 19.25
C LYS A 44 35.19 -5.75 18.09
N GLU A 45 36.24 -5.63 17.28
CA GLU A 45 36.23 -4.77 16.08
C GLU A 45 35.17 -5.19 15.06
N ILE A 46 34.97 -6.51 14.88
CA ILE A 46 33.91 -7.05 14.01
C ILE A 46 32.52 -6.67 14.56
N VAL A 47 32.29 -6.79 15.86
CA VAL A 47 31.03 -6.43 16.52
C VAL A 47 30.74 -4.94 16.38
N ASP A 48 31.75 -4.08 16.60
CA ASP A 48 31.61 -2.63 16.44
C ASP A 48 31.28 -2.26 14.99
N ARG A 49 31.95 -2.88 14.01
CA ARG A 49 31.67 -2.68 12.58
C ARG A 49 30.27 -3.17 12.20
N ASN A 50 29.82 -4.30 12.74
CA ASN A 50 28.48 -4.83 12.49
C ASN A 50 27.39 -3.89 13.06
N THR A 51 27.62 -3.37 14.26
CA THR A 51 26.73 -2.39 14.92
C THR A 51 26.62 -1.11 14.08
N GLU A 52 27.74 -0.63 13.54
CA GLU A 52 27.75 0.53 12.64
C GLU A 52 26.99 0.28 11.34
N LEU A 53 27.19 -0.88 10.71
CA LEU A 53 26.46 -1.24 9.49
C LEU A 53 24.96 -1.39 9.73
N LYS A 54 24.54 -1.95 10.88
CA LYS A 54 23.13 -2.01 11.29
C LYS A 54 22.53 -0.61 11.44
N ARG A 55 23.27 0.32 12.05
CA ARG A 55 22.85 1.72 12.18
C ARG A 55 22.65 2.38 10.81
N GLN A 56 23.62 2.22 9.90
CA GLN A 56 23.52 2.75 8.53
C GLN A 56 22.34 2.14 7.76
N LEU A 57 22.05 0.85 7.97
CA LEU A 57 20.91 0.18 7.34
C LEU A 57 19.57 0.75 7.81
N VAL A 58 19.41 1.00 9.11
CA VAL A 58 18.20 1.63 9.68
C VAL A 58 18.01 3.05 9.15
N GLU A 59 19.09 3.83 9.06
CA GLU A 59 19.05 5.19 8.50
C GLU A 59 18.63 5.17 7.02
N LEU A 60 19.22 4.28 6.22
CA LEU A 60 18.86 4.12 4.81
C LEU A 60 17.41 3.67 4.64
N HIS A 61 16.93 2.76 5.49
CA HIS A 61 15.54 2.32 5.49
C HIS A 61 14.57 3.47 5.81
N THR A 62 14.91 4.31 6.79
CA THR A 62 14.12 5.51 7.13
C THR A 62 14.03 6.47 5.94
N GLN A 63 15.17 6.77 5.31
CA GLN A 63 15.21 7.62 4.11
C GLN A 63 14.38 7.03 2.95
N HIS A 64 14.41 5.70 2.75
CA HIS A 64 13.61 5.03 1.73
C HIS A 64 12.10 5.17 2.00
N VAL A 65 11.67 5.04 3.27
CA VAL A 65 10.27 5.24 3.66
C VAL A 65 9.81 6.68 3.38
N ASP A 66 10.63 7.68 3.74
CA ASP A 66 10.32 9.09 3.47
C ASP A 66 10.16 9.37 1.96
N ILE A 67 11.05 8.82 1.12
CA ILE A 67 10.97 8.95 -0.35
C ILE A 67 9.70 8.26 -0.88
N LEU A 68 9.33 7.10 -0.34
CA LEU A 68 8.12 6.39 -0.74
C LEU A 68 6.87 7.21 -0.43
N ASP A 69 6.82 7.87 0.72
CA ASP A 69 5.72 8.76 1.10
C ASP A 69 5.63 9.99 0.21
N GLN A 70 6.77 10.62 -0.12
CA GLN A 70 6.82 11.73 -1.09
C GLN A 70 6.33 11.29 -2.48
N HIS A 71 6.76 10.12 -2.96
CA HIS A 71 6.31 9.55 -4.22
C HIS A 71 4.80 9.29 -4.22
N ASN A 72 4.25 8.75 -3.12
CA ASN A 72 2.81 8.55 -2.97
C ASN A 72 2.03 9.88 -3.01
N HIS A 73 2.57 10.93 -2.38
CA HIS A 73 1.98 12.27 -2.43
C HIS A 73 2.00 12.86 -3.84
N LEU A 74 3.13 12.75 -4.55
CA LEU A 74 3.24 13.19 -5.95
C LEU A 74 2.27 12.43 -6.86
N ARG A 75 2.12 11.12 -6.67
CA ARG A 75 1.14 10.32 -7.42
C ARG A 75 -0.29 10.81 -7.18
N GLN A 76 -0.65 11.18 -5.95
CA GLN A 76 -1.97 11.76 -5.66
C GLN A 76 -2.17 13.11 -6.35
N LEU A 77 -1.15 13.97 -6.35
CA LEU A 77 -1.20 15.27 -7.06
C LEU A 77 -1.35 15.09 -8.57
N VAL A 78 -0.61 14.17 -9.19
CA VAL A 78 -0.74 13.85 -10.61
C VAL A 78 -2.15 13.36 -10.94
N SER A 79 -2.73 12.50 -10.10
CA SER A 79 -4.13 12.07 -10.26
C SER A 79 -5.11 13.24 -10.21
N ALA A 80 -4.94 14.15 -9.23
CA ALA A 80 -5.80 15.33 -9.12
C ALA A 80 -5.66 16.28 -10.32
N PHE A 81 -4.46 16.43 -10.88
CA PHE A 81 -4.24 17.18 -12.12
C PHE A 81 -4.91 16.53 -13.32
N GLN A 82 -4.90 15.19 -13.41
CA GLN A 82 -5.59 14.46 -14.46
C GLN A 82 -7.11 14.69 -14.36
N ASP A 83 -7.70 14.62 -13.17
CA ASP A 83 -9.12 14.89 -12.97
C ASP A 83 -9.50 16.34 -13.36
N CYS A 84 -8.63 17.30 -13.02
CA CYS A 84 -8.80 18.71 -13.40
C CYS A 84 -8.75 18.91 -14.92
N ARG A 85 -7.78 18.26 -15.58
CA ARG A 85 -7.66 18.24 -17.04
C ARG A 85 -8.89 17.65 -17.70
N ASP A 86 -9.36 16.50 -17.23
CA ASP A 86 -10.55 15.84 -17.79
C ASP A 86 -11.80 16.72 -17.64
N THR A 87 -11.92 17.41 -16.50
CA THR A 87 -12.99 18.39 -16.26
C THR A 87 -12.90 19.59 -17.22
N HIS A 88 -11.67 20.09 -17.47
CA HIS A 88 -11.44 21.16 -18.42
C HIS A 88 -11.80 20.76 -19.86
N ASP A 89 -11.39 19.57 -20.28
CA ASP A 89 -11.71 19.03 -21.61
C ASP A 89 -13.22 18.85 -21.78
N GLN A 90 -13.93 18.37 -20.75
CA GLN A 90 -15.40 18.31 -20.75
C GLN A 90 -16.05 19.69 -20.88
N ALA A 91 -15.52 20.70 -20.18
CA ALA A 91 -16.04 22.07 -20.25
C ALA A 91 -15.83 22.67 -21.65
N LEU A 92 -14.66 22.47 -22.26
CA LEU A 92 -14.38 22.91 -23.64
C LEU A 92 -15.32 22.24 -24.64
N ASN A 93 -15.51 20.92 -24.53
CA ASN A 93 -16.46 20.20 -25.39
C ASN A 93 -17.89 20.74 -25.24
N ARG A 94 -18.31 21.09 -24.02
CA ARG A 94 -19.64 21.70 -23.78
C ARG A 94 -19.75 23.09 -24.41
N ILE A 95 -18.71 23.91 -24.32
CA ILE A 95 -18.66 25.24 -24.95
C ILE A 95 -18.80 25.10 -26.47
N SER A 96 -18.00 24.23 -27.10
CA SER A 96 -18.10 23.98 -28.55
C SER A 96 -19.48 23.48 -28.98
N GLY A 97 -20.12 22.63 -28.17
CA GLY A 97 -21.51 22.20 -28.40
C GLY A 97 -22.51 23.36 -28.36
N LEU A 98 -22.38 24.26 -27.38
CA LEU A 98 -23.23 25.46 -27.25
C LEU A 98 -23.01 26.45 -28.41
N GLU A 99 -21.77 26.61 -28.87
CA GLU A 99 -21.45 27.45 -30.04
C GLU A 99 -22.12 26.91 -31.32
N ALA A 100 -22.11 25.59 -31.52
CA ALA A 100 -22.80 24.95 -32.64
C ALA A 100 -24.33 25.12 -32.57
N GLU A 101 -24.93 24.96 -31.39
CA GLU A 101 -26.35 25.22 -31.15
C GLU A 101 -26.72 26.69 -31.44
N LEU A 102 -25.88 27.63 -30.97
CA LEU A 102 -26.06 29.06 -31.20
C LEU A 102 -25.96 29.41 -32.69
N ALA A 103 -25.00 28.84 -33.42
CA ALA A 103 -24.86 29.02 -34.86
C ALA A 103 -26.11 28.51 -35.62
N LYS A 104 -26.63 27.33 -35.23
CA LYS A 104 -27.87 26.77 -35.79
C LYS A 104 -29.08 27.66 -35.50
N ALA A 105 -29.21 28.18 -34.29
CA ALA A 105 -30.28 29.11 -33.93
C ALA A 105 -30.20 30.41 -34.76
N HIS A 106 -29.01 30.98 -34.93
CA HIS A 106 -28.80 32.14 -35.78
C HIS A 106 -29.17 31.89 -37.24
N SER A 107 -28.79 30.74 -37.81
CA SER A 107 -29.17 30.35 -39.16
C SER A 107 -30.70 30.30 -39.30
N THR A 108 -31.38 29.65 -38.34
CA THR A 108 -32.85 29.54 -38.31
C THR A 108 -33.54 30.91 -38.23
N ILE A 109 -33.07 31.80 -37.35
CA ILE A 109 -33.58 33.17 -37.22
C ILE A 109 -33.39 33.93 -38.53
N SER A 110 -32.24 33.78 -39.18
CA SER A 110 -31.95 34.43 -40.46
C SER A 110 -32.91 33.97 -41.55
N THR A 111 -33.17 32.65 -41.66
CA THR A 111 -34.13 32.07 -42.61
C THR A 111 -35.56 32.56 -42.37
N ILE A 112 -36.01 32.58 -41.11
CA ILE A 112 -37.35 33.09 -40.76
C ILE A 112 -37.45 34.60 -41.09
N SER A 113 -36.39 35.36 -40.82
CA SER A 113 -36.35 36.80 -41.12
C SER A 113 -36.40 37.05 -42.63
N SER A 114 -35.68 36.28 -43.45
CA SER A 114 -35.74 36.39 -44.91
C SER A 114 -37.10 36.01 -45.47
N LEU A 115 -37.73 34.93 -44.95
CA LEU A 115 -39.08 34.54 -45.34
C LEU A 115 -40.09 35.65 -45.04
N ARG A 116 -40.01 36.24 -43.84
CA ARG A 116 -40.89 37.33 -43.43
C ARG A 116 -40.74 38.56 -44.32
N VAL A 117 -39.52 38.92 -44.70
CA VAL A 117 -39.27 40.05 -45.63
C VAL A 117 -39.85 39.74 -47.02
N SER A 118 -39.64 38.52 -47.52
CA SER A 118 -40.20 38.09 -48.81
C SER A 118 -41.72 38.10 -48.82
N GLU A 119 -42.36 37.57 -47.77
CA GLU A 119 -43.82 37.58 -47.61
C GLU A 119 -44.38 39.00 -47.49
N GLN A 120 -43.67 39.88 -46.78
CA GLN A 120 -44.04 41.28 -46.67
C GLN A 120 -43.99 42.00 -48.03
N VAL A 121 -42.95 41.72 -48.84
CA VAL A 121 -42.83 42.23 -50.22
C VAL A 121 -43.96 41.68 -51.10
N ALA A 122 -44.23 40.38 -51.05
CA ALA A 122 -45.32 39.75 -51.78
C ALA A 122 -46.68 40.35 -51.41
N ASN A 123 -46.93 40.58 -50.12
CA ASN A 123 -48.16 41.22 -49.65
C ASN A 123 -48.28 42.68 -50.11
N THR A 124 -47.20 43.46 -50.10
CA THR A 124 -47.22 44.83 -50.66
C THR A 124 -47.47 44.83 -52.17
N ASN A 125 -46.89 43.89 -52.92
CA ASN A 125 -47.12 43.77 -54.36
C ASN A 125 -48.56 43.35 -54.65
N ASN A 126 -49.10 42.34 -53.95
CA ASN A 126 -50.50 41.93 -54.06
C ASN A 126 -51.47 43.07 -53.75
N LEU A 127 -51.16 43.90 -52.75
CA LEU A 127 -51.97 45.08 -52.41
C LEU A 127 -51.92 46.13 -53.53
N PHE A 128 -50.72 46.38 -54.09
CA PHE A 128 -50.52 47.28 -55.21
C PHE A 128 -51.28 46.81 -56.45
N ASP A 129 -51.16 45.52 -56.82
CA ASP A 129 -51.86 44.93 -57.96
C ASP A 129 -53.38 45.02 -57.80
N LYS A 130 -53.91 44.80 -56.59
CA LYS A 130 -55.34 45.02 -56.30
C LYS A 130 -55.76 46.47 -56.49
N LEU A 131 -54.97 47.42 -55.99
CA LEU A 131 -55.25 48.86 -56.10
C LEU A 131 -55.18 49.36 -57.56
N VAL A 132 -54.19 48.90 -58.33
CA VAL A 132 -54.01 49.30 -59.73
C VAL A 132 -54.99 48.58 -60.66
N GLY A 133 -55.27 47.29 -60.43
CA GLY A 133 -56.22 46.51 -61.21
C GLY A 133 -57.68 46.96 -61.03
N SER A 134 -58.04 47.50 -59.85
CA SER A 134 -59.37 48.07 -59.60
C SER A 134 -59.63 49.42 -60.28
N ALA A 135 -58.66 49.99 -61.00
CA ALA A 135 -58.79 51.30 -61.64
C ALA A 135 -59.25 51.26 -63.12
N THR A 136 -59.35 50.08 -63.75
CA THR A 136 -59.49 50.00 -65.23
C THR A 136 -60.80 49.44 -65.77
N GLU A 137 -61.73 49.00 -64.93
CA GLU A 137 -63.05 48.60 -65.41
C GLU A 137 -64.12 49.08 -64.45
N GLN A 138 -64.65 50.30 -64.68
CA GLN A 138 -66.10 50.55 -64.72
C GLN A 138 -66.37 52.04 -65.05
N GLU A 139 -66.81 52.30 -66.28
CA GLU A 139 -67.67 53.45 -66.54
C GLU A 139 -69.04 53.23 -65.89
N CYS A 140 -69.60 54.34 -65.40
CA CYS A 140 -71.01 54.58 -65.13
C CYS A 140 -71.55 54.29 -63.72
N GLU A 141 -72.34 55.29 -63.31
CA GLU A 141 -73.19 55.44 -62.13
C GLU A 141 -72.52 55.66 -60.78
N LYS A 142 -72.61 56.93 -60.34
CA LYS A 142 -72.51 57.37 -58.95
C LYS A 142 -73.36 56.48 -58.03
N PRO A 143 -72.78 55.93 -56.96
CA PRO A 143 -73.51 55.73 -55.72
C PRO A 143 -72.85 56.57 -54.64
N THR A 144 -73.65 57.44 -54.07
CA THR A 144 -73.44 58.07 -52.78
C THR A 144 -73.30 56.97 -51.73
N VAL A 145 -72.07 56.65 -51.32
CA VAL A 145 -71.82 55.74 -50.20
C VAL A 145 -71.90 56.55 -48.91
N THR A 146 -73.09 56.53 -48.32
CA THR A 146 -73.38 56.91 -46.95
C THR A 146 -72.65 55.92 -46.03
N ILE A 147 -71.63 56.40 -45.31
CA ILE A 147 -70.94 55.60 -44.29
C ILE A 147 -71.83 55.62 -43.04
N ASP A 148 -72.49 54.50 -42.78
CA ASP A 148 -73.13 54.22 -41.50
C ASP A 148 -72.04 53.82 -40.47
N LEU A 149 -71.96 54.59 -39.39
CA LEU A 149 -71.00 54.43 -38.28
C LEU A 149 -71.70 54.00 -36.98
N THR A 150 -72.79 53.23 -37.04
CA THR A 150 -73.30 52.53 -35.85
C THR A 150 -72.73 51.13 -35.76
N GLY A 151 -71.66 51.01 -34.98
CA GLY A 151 -71.10 49.75 -34.50
C GLY A 151 -70.38 50.02 -33.19
N ASP A 152 -71.12 49.85 -32.10
CA ASP A 152 -70.71 50.03 -30.71
C ASP A 152 -69.36 49.38 -30.41
N ASP A 153 -68.41 50.20 -29.94
CA ASP A 153 -67.58 49.77 -28.83
C ASP A 153 -67.26 50.97 -27.95
N SER A 154 -67.87 50.91 -26.78
CA SER A 154 -67.84 51.88 -25.70
C SER A 154 -66.43 52.19 -25.23
N LEU A 155 -65.89 53.36 -25.57
CA LEU A 155 -64.77 53.98 -24.86
C LEU A 155 -64.82 55.51 -25.04
N THR A 156 -65.57 56.14 -24.14
CA THR A 156 -65.42 57.52 -23.62
C THR A 156 -64.46 58.43 -24.40
N LYS A 157 -64.96 59.01 -25.51
CA LYS A 157 -64.31 60.14 -26.20
C LYS A 157 -64.80 61.45 -25.57
N CYS A 158 -64.02 62.01 -24.64
CA CYS A 158 -64.15 63.40 -24.25
C CYS A 158 -63.91 64.30 -25.47
N HIS A 159 -64.92 65.09 -25.82
CA HIS A 159 -64.89 66.08 -26.89
C HIS A 159 -63.99 67.25 -26.48
N ILE A 160 -62.67 67.11 -26.69
CA ILE A 160 -61.74 68.24 -26.55
C ILE A 160 -61.78 69.01 -27.87
N VAL A 161 -62.58 70.07 -27.92
CA VAL A 161 -62.52 71.11 -28.96
C VAL A 161 -61.21 71.89 -28.78
N GLY A 162 -60.10 71.26 -29.16
CA GLY A 162 -58.79 71.88 -29.20
C GLY A 162 -58.57 72.48 -30.57
N SER A 163 -58.29 73.79 -30.64
CA SER A 163 -57.98 74.47 -31.92
C SER A 163 -56.94 73.68 -32.72
N HIS A 164 -57.09 73.61 -34.04
CA HIS A 164 -56.27 72.80 -34.95
C HIS A 164 -54.73 73.01 -34.75
N ASN A 165 -54.35 74.17 -34.23
CA ASN A 165 -52.98 74.52 -33.84
C ASN A 165 -52.47 73.73 -32.61
N LYS A 166 -53.34 73.46 -31.63
CA LYS A 166 -53.03 72.62 -30.46
C LYS A 166 -52.77 71.16 -30.84
N ILE A 167 -53.52 70.61 -31.80
CA ILE A 167 -53.32 69.25 -32.32
C ILE A 167 -51.97 69.14 -33.06
N LYS A 168 -51.65 70.09 -33.95
CA LYS A 168 -50.33 70.12 -34.62
C LYS A 168 -49.18 70.22 -33.60
N LYS A 169 -49.34 71.03 -32.54
CA LYS A 169 -48.38 71.12 -31.44
C LYS A 169 -48.22 69.78 -30.70
N TYR A 170 -49.33 69.08 -30.41
CA TYR A 170 -49.32 67.78 -29.75
C TYR A 170 -48.63 66.69 -30.58
N ILE A 171 -48.88 66.64 -31.89
CA ILE A 171 -48.21 65.71 -32.81
C ILE A 171 -46.69 65.99 -32.85
N ARG A 172 -46.29 67.26 -32.89
CA ARG A 172 -44.87 67.66 -32.87
C ARG A 172 -44.19 67.27 -31.56
N ILE A 173 -44.86 67.50 -30.42
CA ILE A 173 -44.39 67.07 -29.10
C ILE A 173 -44.28 65.55 -29.05
N THR A 174 -45.26 64.80 -29.54
CA THR A 174 -45.25 63.33 -29.54
C THR A 174 -44.11 62.78 -30.42
N LYS A 175 -43.86 63.37 -31.59
CA LYS A 175 -42.69 63.03 -32.43
C LYS A 175 -41.37 63.29 -31.69
N ASN A 176 -41.26 64.43 -31.01
CA ASN A 176 -40.08 64.75 -30.20
C ASN A 176 -39.89 63.76 -29.04
N ILE A 177 -40.97 63.40 -28.32
CA ILE A 177 -40.92 62.38 -27.25
C ILE A 177 -40.45 61.03 -27.81
N LYS A 178 -40.96 60.59 -28.97
CA LYS A 178 -40.49 59.36 -29.62
C LYS A 178 -39.01 59.45 -29.99
N LYS A 179 -38.54 60.60 -30.50
CA LYS A 179 -37.12 60.83 -30.82
C LYS A 179 -36.25 60.77 -29.56
N TYR A 180 -36.64 61.44 -28.48
CA TYR A 180 -35.92 61.40 -27.20
C TYR A 180 -35.93 60.01 -26.57
N LYS A 181 -37.04 59.27 -26.61
CA LYS A 181 -37.09 57.88 -26.12
C LYS A 181 -36.13 56.97 -26.90
N LYS A 182 -36.02 57.14 -28.22
CA LYS A 182 -35.02 56.40 -29.01
C LYS A 182 -33.59 56.76 -28.60
N LEU A 183 -33.32 58.06 -28.42
CA LEU A 183 -32.01 58.57 -28.03
C LEU A 183 -31.58 58.10 -26.64
N LEU A 184 -32.52 58.04 -25.69
CA LEU A 184 -32.32 57.51 -24.34
C LEU A 184 -32.00 56.01 -24.37
N LYS A 185 -32.69 55.24 -25.23
CA LYS A 185 -32.40 53.81 -25.42
C LYS A 185 -30.99 53.59 -25.97
N THR A 186 -30.58 54.34 -26.99
CA THR A 186 -29.21 54.23 -27.52
C THR A 186 -28.16 54.65 -26.50
N GLN A 187 -28.44 55.68 -25.68
CA GLN A 187 -27.54 56.10 -24.61
C GLN A 187 -27.39 55.02 -23.52
N ASN A 188 -28.47 54.33 -23.15
CA ASN A 188 -28.42 53.23 -22.17
C ASN A 188 -27.61 52.03 -22.69
N VAL A 189 -27.80 51.66 -23.97
CA VAL A 189 -26.99 50.61 -24.62
C VAL A 189 -25.52 51.01 -24.64
N TYR A 190 -25.21 52.27 -24.94
CA TYR A 190 -23.83 52.77 -24.93
C TYR A 190 -23.19 52.69 -23.54
N LYS A 191 -23.90 53.09 -22.47
CA LYS A 191 -23.43 52.95 -21.08
C LYS A 191 -23.18 51.49 -20.69
N SER A 192 -24.09 50.59 -21.06
CA SER A 192 -23.92 49.15 -20.84
C SER A 192 -22.67 48.62 -21.55
N ASN A 193 -22.46 49.00 -22.82
CA ASN A 193 -21.29 48.59 -23.60
C ASN A 193 -19.96 49.10 -23.02
N ILE A 194 -19.93 50.33 -22.48
CA ILE A 194 -18.73 50.83 -21.77
C ILE A 194 -18.43 49.97 -20.54
N THR A 195 -19.45 49.63 -19.76
CA THR A 195 -19.31 48.82 -18.55
C THR A 195 -18.78 47.43 -18.89
N LEU A 196 -19.34 46.78 -19.92
CA LEU A 196 -18.87 45.48 -20.42
C LEU A 196 -17.44 45.54 -20.94
N ARG A 197 -17.05 46.63 -21.63
CA ARG A 197 -15.66 46.82 -22.08
C ARG A 197 -14.68 46.92 -20.92
N LYS A 198 -15.05 47.62 -19.84
CA LYS A 198 -14.23 47.71 -18.63
C LYS A 198 -14.08 46.34 -17.97
N GLN A 199 -15.18 45.61 -17.77
CA GLN A 199 -15.16 44.26 -17.24
C GLN A 199 -14.29 43.32 -18.09
N ARG A 200 -14.36 43.42 -19.42
CA ARG A 200 -13.51 42.63 -20.33
C ARG A 200 -12.02 42.97 -20.15
N CYS A 201 -11.67 44.24 -19.98
CA CYS A 201 -10.29 44.65 -19.70
C CYS A 201 -9.81 44.13 -18.33
N ASP A 202 -10.65 44.15 -17.31
CA ASP A 202 -10.30 43.65 -15.97
C ASP A 202 -10.13 42.13 -15.98
N LEU A 203 -11.01 41.38 -16.65
CA LEU A 203 -10.86 39.94 -16.86
C LEU A 203 -9.58 39.60 -17.63
N PHE A 204 -9.23 40.38 -18.65
CA PHE A 204 -7.99 40.17 -19.39
C PHE A 204 -6.74 40.36 -18.51
N LYS A 205 -6.76 41.32 -17.58
CA LYS A 205 -5.68 41.48 -16.58
C LYS A 205 -5.59 40.28 -15.65
N GLN A 206 -6.71 39.80 -15.13
CA GLN A 206 -6.76 38.62 -14.26
C GLN A 206 -6.24 37.38 -14.98
N ILE A 207 -6.60 37.17 -16.25
CA ILE A 207 -6.07 36.06 -17.07
C ILE A 207 -4.55 36.17 -17.20
N ASN A 208 -4.01 37.35 -17.45
CA ASN A 208 -2.57 37.55 -17.57
C ASN A 208 -1.83 37.33 -16.24
N GLU A 209 -2.41 37.76 -15.11
CA GLU A 209 -1.85 37.50 -13.78
C GLU A 209 -1.87 36.00 -13.43
N CYS A 210 -2.95 35.30 -13.75
CA CYS A 210 -3.02 33.85 -13.61
C CYS A 210 -1.99 33.15 -14.49
N ASN A 211 -1.85 33.54 -15.76
CA ASN A 211 -0.86 32.97 -16.67
C ASN A 211 0.57 33.20 -16.17
N PHE A 212 0.87 34.39 -15.66
CA PHE A 212 2.18 34.68 -15.08
C PHE A 212 2.47 33.82 -13.84
N THR A 213 1.48 33.66 -12.97
CA THR A 213 1.60 32.81 -11.77
C THR A 213 1.80 31.35 -12.15
N LEU A 214 1.07 30.87 -13.16
CA LEU A 214 1.19 29.52 -13.68
C LEU A 214 2.59 29.26 -14.25
N GLU A 215 3.13 30.19 -15.02
CA GLU A 215 4.47 30.06 -15.61
C GLU A 215 5.58 30.06 -14.54
N LYS A 216 5.42 30.89 -13.50
CA LYS A 216 6.31 30.86 -12.33
C LYS A 216 6.27 29.51 -11.62
N CYS A 217 5.07 28.94 -11.40
CA CYS A 217 4.93 27.62 -10.78
C CYS A 217 5.58 26.52 -11.63
N LYS A 218 5.39 26.54 -12.96
CA LYS A 218 6.05 25.59 -13.87
C LYS A 218 7.57 25.65 -13.75
N SER A 219 8.14 26.86 -13.79
CA SER A 219 9.58 27.04 -13.65
C SER A 219 10.12 26.54 -12.30
N MET A 220 9.34 26.67 -11.21
CA MET A 220 9.72 26.09 -9.93
C MET A 220 9.73 24.56 -9.97
N TYR A 221 8.67 23.95 -10.51
CA TYR A 221 8.59 22.50 -10.63
C TYR A 221 9.70 21.91 -11.53
N ASP A 222 10.07 22.59 -12.61
CA ASP A 222 11.17 22.15 -13.47
C ASP A 222 12.50 22.10 -12.71
N VAL A 223 12.76 23.07 -11.82
CA VAL A 223 13.95 23.08 -10.95
C VAL A 223 13.89 21.95 -9.93
N ASP A 224 12.73 21.71 -9.32
CA ASP A 224 12.55 20.64 -8.35
C ASP A 224 12.71 19.25 -8.99
N ILE A 225 12.19 19.06 -10.21
CA ILE A 225 12.38 17.83 -10.99
C ILE A 225 13.87 17.61 -11.26
N GLN A 226 14.61 18.63 -11.70
CA GLN A 226 16.06 18.51 -11.93
C GLN A 226 16.84 18.24 -10.64
N ASN A 227 16.40 18.75 -9.49
CA ASN A 227 16.99 18.43 -8.19
C ASN A 227 16.76 16.95 -7.84
N LEU A 228 15.53 16.47 -7.99
CA LEU A 228 15.16 15.09 -7.71
C LEU A 228 15.90 14.11 -8.63
N GLU A 229 16.02 14.40 -9.93
CA GLU A 229 16.79 13.57 -10.87
C GLU A 229 18.27 13.46 -10.46
N ARG A 230 18.87 14.56 -10.00
CA ARG A 230 20.25 14.55 -9.47
C ARG A 230 20.39 13.71 -8.22
N GLU A 231 19.42 13.78 -7.31
CA GLU A 231 19.44 12.98 -6.09
C GLU A 231 19.26 11.49 -6.41
N LEU A 232 18.32 11.15 -7.30
CA LEU A 232 18.09 9.78 -7.77
C LEU A 232 19.37 9.18 -8.37
N LEU A 233 20.04 9.92 -9.26
CA LEU A 233 21.31 9.51 -9.84
C LEU A 233 22.41 9.32 -8.78
N SER A 234 22.46 10.18 -7.76
CA SER A 234 23.40 10.04 -6.64
C SER A 234 23.15 8.75 -5.86
N ARG A 235 21.88 8.45 -5.54
CA ARG A 235 21.49 7.24 -4.81
C ARG A 235 21.73 5.97 -5.62
N GLU A 236 21.45 5.98 -6.93
CA GLU A 236 21.78 4.87 -7.83
C GLU A 236 23.28 4.57 -7.83
N ASN A 237 24.12 5.61 -7.84
CA ASN A 237 25.57 5.45 -7.78
C ASN A 237 26.05 4.90 -6.42
N GLN A 238 25.42 5.30 -5.31
CA GLN A 238 25.70 4.74 -3.99
C GLN A 238 25.32 3.25 -3.92
N ILE A 239 24.16 2.88 -4.47
CA ILE A 239 23.72 1.48 -4.54
C ILE A 239 24.68 0.65 -5.38
N LYS A 240 25.08 1.12 -6.56
CA LYS A 240 26.09 0.46 -7.40
C LYS A 240 27.41 0.25 -6.65
N ALA A 241 27.87 1.25 -5.91
CA ALA A 241 29.08 1.13 -5.11
C ALA A 241 28.95 0.10 -3.97
N LEU A 242 27.77 0.01 -3.33
CA LEU A 242 27.50 -1.03 -2.33
C LEU A 242 27.49 -2.44 -2.94
N PHE A 243 26.88 -2.61 -4.12
CA PHE A 243 26.90 -3.89 -4.83
C PHE A 243 28.33 -4.33 -5.19
N CYS A 244 29.16 -3.41 -5.71
CA CYS A 244 30.57 -3.73 -5.96
C CYS A 244 31.32 -4.18 -4.70
N LYS A 245 31.06 -3.54 -3.55
CA LYS A 245 31.65 -3.96 -2.27
C LYS A 245 31.14 -5.32 -1.83
N TYR A 246 29.85 -5.58 -1.97
CA TYR A 246 29.24 -6.86 -1.63
C TYR A 246 29.82 -8.00 -2.48
N GLU A 247 29.93 -7.82 -3.80
CA GLU A 247 30.54 -8.79 -4.70
C GLU A 247 32.00 -9.08 -4.33
N SER A 248 32.78 -8.04 -4.00
CA SER A 248 34.15 -8.20 -3.52
C SER A 248 34.22 -8.99 -2.21
N CYS A 249 33.33 -8.71 -1.24
CA CYS A 249 33.25 -9.50 -0.01
C CYS A 249 32.85 -10.94 -0.26
N GLN A 250 31.92 -11.20 -1.17
CA GLN A 250 31.48 -12.55 -1.53
C GLN A 250 32.62 -13.34 -2.19
N GLN A 251 33.43 -12.68 -3.03
CA GLN A 251 34.63 -13.28 -3.61
C GLN A 251 35.66 -13.64 -2.53
N MET A 252 35.99 -12.72 -1.62
CA MET A 252 36.92 -13.02 -0.51
C MET A 252 36.42 -14.16 0.38
N LEU A 253 35.11 -14.23 0.64
CA LEU A 253 34.54 -15.33 1.41
C LEU A 253 34.68 -16.67 0.67
N SER A 254 34.45 -16.68 -0.64
CA SER A 254 34.65 -17.86 -1.48
C SER A 254 36.10 -18.34 -1.46
N GLU A 255 37.06 -17.40 -1.56
CA GLU A 255 38.49 -17.70 -1.47
C GLU A 255 38.84 -18.33 -0.11
N ARG A 256 38.37 -17.75 1.00
CA ARG A 256 38.59 -18.32 2.35
C ARG A 256 37.91 -19.66 2.56
N MET A 257 36.73 -19.87 1.99
CA MET A 257 36.07 -21.18 2.03
C MET A 257 36.90 -22.23 1.29
N GLN A 258 37.52 -21.86 0.16
CA GLN A 258 38.38 -22.76 -0.58
C GLN A 258 39.66 -23.09 0.21
N GLU A 259 40.30 -22.10 0.84
CA GLU A 259 41.45 -22.31 1.75
C GLU A 259 41.08 -23.24 2.92
N ALA A 260 39.88 -23.10 3.49
CA ALA A 260 39.40 -23.97 4.56
C ALA A 260 39.19 -25.41 4.08
N CYS A 261 38.68 -25.62 2.86
CA CYS A 261 38.56 -26.94 2.26
C CYS A 261 39.95 -27.59 2.07
N GLU A 262 40.95 -26.85 1.59
CA GLU A 262 42.32 -27.35 1.44
C GLU A 262 42.93 -27.77 2.79
N LEU A 263 42.66 -27.02 3.87
CA LEU A 263 43.06 -27.40 5.23
C LEU A 263 42.39 -28.69 5.70
N VAL A 264 41.10 -28.87 5.41
CA VAL A 264 40.37 -30.11 5.75
C VAL A 264 40.98 -31.30 5.02
N ASP A 265 41.30 -31.15 3.73
CA ASP A 265 41.96 -32.21 2.95
C ASP A 265 43.35 -32.54 3.50
N LEU A 266 44.12 -31.54 3.95
CA LEU A 266 45.42 -31.76 4.59
C LEU A 266 45.29 -32.50 5.93
N VAL A 267 44.28 -32.15 6.75
CA VAL A 267 43.99 -32.85 8.01
C VAL A 267 43.61 -34.30 7.74
N LYS A 268 42.76 -34.54 6.73
CA LYS A 268 42.35 -35.88 6.31
C LYS A 268 43.55 -36.72 5.86
N PHE A 269 44.41 -36.16 4.99
CA PHE A 269 45.63 -36.82 4.55
C PHE A 269 46.57 -37.17 5.72
N ASN A 270 46.74 -36.25 6.66
CA ASN A 270 47.53 -36.51 7.86
C ASN A 270 46.92 -37.61 8.74
N ALA A 271 45.59 -37.63 8.91
CA ALA A 271 44.90 -38.67 9.66
C ALA A 271 45.10 -40.05 9.01
N GLU A 272 44.92 -40.17 7.69
CA GLU A 272 45.17 -41.41 6.93
C GLU A 272 46.62 -41.89 7.05
N ARG A 273 47.58 -40.94 7.04
CA ARG A 273 49.00 -41.24 7.26
C ARG A 273 49.28 -41.73 8.69
N TYR A 274 48.68 -41.11 9.70
CA TYR A 274 48.79 -41.55 11.09
C TYR A 274 48.21 -42.95 11.26
N GLU A 275 46.99 -43.21 10.76
CA GLU A 275 46.36 -44.53 10.80
C GLU A 275 47.26 -45.61 10.19
N SER A 276 47.86 -45.32 9.02
CA SER A 276 48.81 -46.22 8.36
C SER A 276 50.05 -46.53 9.20
N LEU A 277 50.59 -45.53 9.91
CA LEU A 277 51.73 -45.72 10.82
C LEU A 277 51.35 -46.57 12.04
N THR A 278 50.19 -46.33 12.66
CA THR A 278 49.69 -47.15 13.78
C THR A 278 49.45 -48.59 13.36
N ASN A 279 48.85 -48.84 12.20
CA ASN A 279 48.60 -50.19 11.69
C ASN A 279 49.90 -50.98 11.45
N ASN A 280 50.97 -50.30 11.04
CA ASN A 280 52.29 -50.90 10.88
C ASN A 280 52.99 -51.20 12.23
N LEU A 281 52.72 -50.41 13.28
CA LEU A 281 53.25 -50.61 14.63
C LEU A 281 52.54 -51.73 15.40
N THR A 282 51.28 -52.04 15.07
CA THR A 282 50.53 -53.16 15.68
C THR A 282 50.91 -54.54 15.16
N CYS A 283 51.92 -54.66 14.30
CA CYS A 283 52.37 -55.95 13.78
C CYS A 283 53.51 -56.54 14.63
N SER A 284 53.25 -57.73 15.20
CA SER A 284 54.22 -58.71 15.71
C SER A 284 54.63 -58.68 17.19
N CYS A 285 53.72 -58.48 18.15
CA CYS A 285 53.92 -58.93 19.54
C CYS A 285 52.59 -59.07 20.32
N ALA A 286 51.76 -60.07 20.02
CA ALA A 286 50.69 -60.51 20.93
C ALA A 286 50.20 -61.93 20.63
N LEU A 287 51.07 -62.92 20.81
CA LEU A 287 50.66 -64.29 21.15
C LEU A 287 50.60 -64.37 22.68
N THR A 288 49.48 -63.97 23.28
CA THR A 288 49.05 -64.46 24.60
C THR A 288 47.59 -64.09 24.83
N PRO A 289 46.71 -65.06 25.15
CA PRO A 289 45.30 -64.80 25.37
C PRO A 289 45.08 -64.15 26.75
N PRO A 290 44.23 -63.12 26.86
CA PRO A 290 43.83 -62.60 28.17
C PRO A 290 42.85 -63.58 28.86
N PRO A 291 42.88 -63.67 30.20
CA PRO A 291 41.96 -64.49 30.98
C PRO A 291 40.53 -63.92 30.94
N PRO A 292 39.50 -64.75 31.19
CA PRO A 292 38.10 -64.38 31.06
C PRO A 292 37.71 -63.38 32.15
N MET A 293 37.63 -62.10 31.79
CA MET A 293 36.98 -61.10 32.63
C MET A 293 35.47 -61.17 32.44
N SER A 294 34.81 -61.62 33.50
CA SER A 294 33.48 -61.26 33.99
C SER A 294 32.65 -60.32 33.11
N GLN A 295 31.48 -60.85 32.75
CA GLN A 295 30.30 -60.15 32.25
C GLN A 295 30.09 -58.82 32.98
N CYS A 296 30.28 -57.72 32.26
CA CYS A 296 29.71 -56.43 32.62
C CYS A 296 28.51 -56.23 31.69
N GLU A 297 27.32 -56.38 32.25
CA GLU A 297 26.05 -56.12 31.58
C GLU A 297 26.03 -54.67 31.08
N ILE A 298 26.12 -54.50 29.77
CA ILE A 298 25.80 -53.24 29.10
C ILE A 298 24.28 -53.25 28.89
N PRO A 299 23.51 -52.32 29.48
CA PRO A 299 22.10 -52.20 29.15
C PRO A 299 21.97 -51.74 27.71
N SER A 300 21.18 -52.48 26.93
CA SER A 300 20.76 -52.09 25.58
C SER A 300 20.01 -50.77 25.64
N CYS A 301 20.62 -49.70 25.14
CA CYS A 301 19.96 -48.43 24.92
C CYS A 301 19.14 -48.53 23.63
N SER A 302 18.00 -49.23 23.70
CA SER A 302 16.95 -49.20 22.69
C SER A 302 15.74 -48.47 23.28
N ASP A 303 15.21 -47.53 22.49
CA ASP A 303 13.89 -46.90 22.64
C ASP A 303 13.73 -45.85 23.75
N PHE A 304 14.42 -44.72 23.59
CA PHE A 304 13.94 -43.44 24.12
C PHE A 304 13.22 -42.66 23.00
N VAL A 305 11.93 -42.90 22.85
CA VAL A 305 11.01 -41.92 22.25
C VAL A 305 10.67 -40.92 23.35
N PRO A 306 11.08 -39.64 23.29
CA PRO A 306 10.70 -38.68 24.31
C PRO A 306 9.24 -38.27 24.09
N GLN A 307 8.32 -38.89 24.84
CA GLN A 307 7.02 -38.29 25.13
C GLN A 307 7.23 -37.11 26.06
N ARG A 308 7.48 -35.95 25.44
CA ARG A 308 7.66 -34.66 26.08
C ARG A 308 6.30 -34.15 26.58
N SER A 309 5.88 -34.66 27.73
CA SER A 309 4.75 -34.13 28.49
C SER A 309 5.27 -33.02 29.40
N GLU A 310 5.70 -31.90 28.80
CA GLU A 310 6.07 -30.71 29.57
C GLU A 310 4.79 -30.11 30.17
N LEU A 311 4.69 -30.17 31.50
CA LEU A 311 3.78 -29.37 32.30
C LEU A 311 3.99 -27.90 31.97
N LEU A 312 3.08 -27.35 31.17
CA LEU A 312 3.03 -25.95 30.76
C LEU A 312 3.07 -25.04 32.00
N ASN A 313 4.12 -24.22 32.09
CA ASN A 313 4.19 -23.15 33.07
C ASN A 313 3.03 -22.17 32.81
N PRO A 314 2.12 -21.93 33.79
CA PRO A 314 0.95 -21.06 33.62
C PRO A 314 1.28 -19.57 33.45
N SER A 315 2.56 -19.20 33.35
CA SER A 315 3.05 -17.83 33.17
C SER A 315 3.35 -17.45 31.71
N GLN A 316 3.28 -18.40 30.76
CA GLN A 316 3.41 -18.06 29.33
C GLN A 316 2.03 -17.67 28.79
N GLY A 317 1.90 -16.42 28.34
CA GLY A 317 0.64 -15.90 27.77
C GLY A 317 0.10 -16.82 26.67
N ASN A 318 -1.13 -17.29 26.85
CA ASN A 318 -1.78 -18.17 25.89
C ASN A 318 -2.22 -17.35 24.67
N ILE A 319 -1.85 -17.82 23.48
CA ILE A 319 -2.33 -17.27 22.23
C ILE A 319 -3.42 -18.20 21.70
N LEU A 320 -4.64 -17.67 21.56
CA LEU A 320 -5.77 -18.40 21.02
C LEU A 320 -6.04 -17.94 19.59
N VAL A 321 -5.89 -18.85 18.63
CA VAL A 321 -6.17 -18.58 17.21
C VAL A 321 -7.54 -19.14 16.88
N TYR A 322 -8.48 -18.27 16.55
CA TYR A 322 -9.80 -18.66 16.06
C TYR A 322 -9.86 -18.44 14.56
N SER A 323 -10.20 -19.49 13.83
CA SER A 323 -10.29 -19.40 12.39
C SER A 323 -11.43 -20.20 11.81
N ASP A 324 -11.83 -19.82 10.60
CA ASP A 324 -12.61 -20.70 9.73
C ASP A 324 -11.69 -21.62 8.91
N ARG A 325 -12.18 -22.11 7.77
CA ARG A 325 -11.46 -22.98 6.84
C ARG A 325 -10.12 -22.38 6.35
N LEU A 326 -10.00 -21.05 6.28
CA LEU A 326 -8.76 -20.37 5.88
C LEU A 326 -7.59 -20.68 6.82
N GLY A 327 -7.88 -20.79 8.12
CA GLY A 327 -6.87 -21.06 9.15
C GLY A 327 -6.54 -22.54 9.33
N SER A 328 -7.08 -23.43 8.48
CA SER A 328 -6.76 -24.86 8.54
C SER A 328 -5.25 -25.08 8.39
N GLY A 329 -4.63 -25.69 9.41
CA GLY A 329 -3.18 -25.93 9.47
C GLY A 329 -2.33 -24.73 9.91
N PHE A 330 -2.90 -23.56 10.18
CA PHE A 330 -2.11 -22.43 10.72
C PHE A 330 -1.60 -22.69 12.13
N GLY A 331 -2.35 -23.40 12.97
CA GLY A 331 -1.94 -23.69 14.34
C GLY A 331 -0.58 -24.42 14.45
N SER A 332 -0.35 -25.42 13.62
CA SER A 332 0.94 -26.14 13.61
C SER A 332 2.07 -25.28 13.03
N LEU A 333 1.80 -24.53 11.97
CA LEU A 333 2.78 -23.62 11.37
C LEU A 333 3.18 -22.50 12.34
N LEU A 334 2.21 -21.90 13.01
CA LEU A 334 2.45 -20.85 13.99
C LEU A 334 3.19 -21.40 15.21
N ASN A 335 2.87 -22.59 15.72
CA ASN A 335 3.66 -23.21 16.80
C ASN A 335 5.12 -23.49 16.39
N ASN A 336 5.40 -23.72 15.10
CA ASN A 336 6.77 -23.87 14.61
C ASN A 336 7.51 -22.54 14.47
N CYS A 337 6.78 -21.44 14.23
CA CYS A 337 7.36 -20.10 14.03
C CYS A 337 7.38 -19.24 15.31
N CYS A 338 6.47 -19.49 16.25
CA CYS A 338 6.35 -18.76 17.50
C CYS A 338 6.98 -19.51 18.67
N ARG A 339 7.56 -18.76 19.62
CA ARG A 339 8.02 -19.29 20.91
C ARG A 339 6.90 -19.46 21.96
N HIS A 340 5.74 -18.90 21.68
CA HIS A 340 4.58 -18.95 22.58
C HIS A 340 3.73 -20.17 22.28
N THR A 341 3.03 -20.68 23.29
CA THR A 341 2.05 -21.76 23.12
C THR A 341 0.83 -21.24 22.36
N ILE A 342 0.62 -21.78 21.16
CA ILE A 342 -0.51 -21.41 20.31
C ILE A 342 -1.56 -22.52 20.33
N VAL A 343 -2.76 -22.18 20.78
CA VAL A 343 -3.93 -23.06 20.75
C VAL A 343 -4.82 -22.63 19.60
N SER A 344 -4.95 -23.49 18.58
CA SER A 344 -5.71 -23.18 17.37
C SER A 344 -7.09 -23.85 17.41
N HIS A 345 -8.14 -23.03 17.29
CA HIS A 345 -9.53 -23.43 17.14
C HIS A 345 -10.00 -23.13 15.72
N CYS A 346 -9.88 -24.13 14.83
CA CYS A 346 -10.31 -24.04 13.45
C CYS A 346 -11.70 -24.66 13.27
N TYR A 347 -12.70 -23.86 12.94
CA TYR A 347 -14.07 -24.30 12.72
C TYR A 347 -14.46 -24.17 11.25
N HIS A 348 -14.61 -25.30 10.58
CA HIS A 348 -15.02 -25.30 9.18
C HIS A 348 -16.46 -24.77 9.06
N ASN A 349 -16.70 -23.91 8.06
CA ASN A 349 -18.00 -23.34 7.71
C ASN A 349 -18.64 -22.40 8.75
N LEU A 350 -17.91 -21.95 9.77
CA LEU A 350 -18.43 -20.89 10.64
C LEU A 350 -18.27 -19.51 10.02
N HIS A 351 -19.30 -18.69 10.14
CA HIS A 351 -19.26 -17.28 9.78
C HIS A 351 -18.65 -16.44 10.91
N PHE A 352 -18.27 -15.19 10.59
CA PHE A 352 -17.69 -14.24 11.54
C PHE A 352 -18.46 -14.15 12.87
N ASN A 353 -19.79 -13.99 12.83
CA ASN A 353 -20.63 -13.87 14.02
C ASN A 353 -20.61 -15.12 14.92
N GLU A 354 -20.50 -16.30 14.31
CA GLU A 354 -20.45 -17.57 15.05
C GLU A 354 -19.09 -17.78 15.70
N LEU A 355 -18.00 -17.39 15.02
CA LEU A 355 -16.66 -17.35 15.61
C LEU A 355 -16.61 -16.39 16.80
N VAL A 356 -17.17 -15.18 16.66
CA VAL A 356 -17.29 -14.22 17.77
C VAL A 356 -18.07 -14.83 18.95
N HIS A 357 -19.16 -15.56 18.68
CA HIS A 357 -19.91 -16.25 19.72
C HIS A 357 -19.11 -17.37 20.42
N LYS A 358 -18.30 -18.12 19.67
CA LYS A 358 -17.38 -19.13 20.25
C LYS A 358 -16.32 -18.50 21.14
N ILE A 359 -15.72 -17.39 20.69
CA ILE A 359 -14.72 -16.63 21.45
C ILE A 359 -15.35 -16.10 22.75
N LYS A 360 -16.54 -15.51 22.67
CA LYS A 360 -17.27 -14.98 23.82
C LYS A 360 -17.53 -16.02 24.91
N ASN A 361 -17.76 -17.27 24.53
CA ASN A 361 -18.05 -18.37 25.45
C ASN A 361 -16.79 -19.10 25.95
N THR A 362 -15.61 -18.70 25.48
CA THR A 362 -14.35 -19.27 25.96
C THR A 362 -13.86 -18.48 27.18
N GLN A 363 -13.49 -19.18 28.25
CA GLN A 363 -12.90 -18.54 29.43
C GLN A 363 -11.48 -18.07 29.11
N MET A 364 -11.24 -16.76 29.15
CA MET A 364 -9.96 -16.14 28.84
C MET A 364 -9.43 -15.34 30.03
N ASN A 365 -8.10 -15.22 30.12
CA ASN A 365 -7.43 -14.36 31.10
C ASN A 365 -7.00 -13.03 30.46
N GLU A 366 -6.70 -12.02 31.28
CA GLU A 366 -6.30 -10.68 30.82
C GLU A 366 -4.97 -10.67 30.04
N GLN A 367 -4.21 -11.77 30.08
CA GLN A 367 -2.97 -11.96 29.32
C GLN A 367 -3.17 -12.72 27.99
N THR A 368 -4.39 -13.15 27.69
CA THR A 368 -4.69 -13.94 26.50
C THR A 368 -4.68 -13.04 25.28
N THR A 369 -3.88 -13.39 24.28
CA THR A 369 -3.92 -12.76 22.96
C THR A 369 -4.81 -13.59 22.05
N VAL A 370 -5.83 -12.98 21.47
CA VAL A 370 -6.75 -13.65 20.54
C VAL A 370 -6.39 -13.22 19.13
N VAL A 371 -6.20 -14.19 18.23
CA VAL A 371 -5.99 -13.95 16.80
C VAL A 371 -7.22 -14.46 16.05
N LEU A 372 -7.85 -13.60 15.26
CA LEU A 372 -9.04 -13.93 14.49
C LEU A 372 -8.73 -13.93 12.98
N LEU A 373 -8.80 -15.11 12.38
CA LEU A 373 -8.55 -15.36 10.96
C LEU A 373 -9.84 -15.81 10.27
N VAL A 374 -10.48 -14.92 9.51
CA VAL A 374 -11.72 -15.24 8.79
C VAL A 374 -11.46 -15.13 7.29
N GLY A 375 -11.75 -16.20 6.55
CA GLY A 375 -11.76 -16.18 5.08
C GLY A 375 -13.16 -15.95 4.51
N ASN A 376 -14.18 -16.50 5.15
CA ASN A 376 -15.54 -16.46 4.66
C ASN A 376 -16.24 -15.14 4.99
N SER A 377 -16.33 -14.26 4.00
CA SER A 377 -17.04 -12.97 4.08
C SER A 377 -18.53 -13.07 3.73
N HIS A 378 -19.05 -14.25 3.35
CA HIS A 378 -20.44 -14.37 2.91
C HIS A 378 -21.40 -14.00 4.04
N ASN A 379 -22.37 -13.14 3.72
CA ASN A 379 -23.38 -12.59 4.63
C ASN A 379 -22.85 -11.76 5.81
N VAL A 380 -21.56 -11.37 5.80
CA VAL A 380 -21.01 -10.49 6.83
C VAL A 380 -21.27 -9.04 6.46
N THR A 381 -22.05 -8.33 7.28
CA THR A 381 -22.30 -6.90 7.08
C THR A 381 -21.32 -6.05 7.89
N LYS A 382 -21.19 -4.75 7.54
CA LYS A 382 -20.43 -3.79 8.35
C LYS A 382 -20.90 -3.75 9.81
N ARG A 383 -22.22 -3.90 10.04
CA ARG A 383 -22.82 -3.91 11.37
C ARG A 383 -22.36 -5.12 12.19
N ASP A 384 -22.23 -6.28 11.54
CA ASP A 384 -21.75 -7.51 12.17
C ASP A 384 -20.30 -7.36 12.65
N ILE A 385 -19.42 -6.84 11.78
CA ILE A 385 -18.01 -6.56 12.13
C ILE A 385 -17.91 -5.63 13.34
N VAL A 386 -18.59 -4.48 13.31
CA VAL A 386 -18.56 -3.49 14.41
C VAL A 386 -19.07 -4.12 15.71
N LYS A 387 -20.26 -4.73 15.68
CA LYS A 387 -20.87 -5.34 16.87
C LYS A 387 -20.04 -6.49 17.41
N GLY A 388 -19.45 -7.30 16.52
CA GLY A 388 -18.62 -8.43 16.90
C GLY A 388 -17.33 -7.98 17.58
N ILE A 389 -16.61 -7.02 16.98
CA ILE A 389 -15.37 -6.46 17.55
C ILE A 389 -15.67 -5.77 18.90
N GLU A 390 -16.72 -4.96 18.99
CA GLU A 390 -17.11 -4.35 20.27
C GLU A 390 -17.47 -5.38 21.34
N THR A 391 -18.06 -6.52 20.93
CA THR A 391 -18.35 -7.62 21.85
C THR A 391 -17.06 -8.28 22.33
N LEU A 392 -16.07 -8.49 21.46
CA LEU A 392 -14.77 -9.05 21.81
C LEU A 392 -13.96 -8.11 22.71
N LEU A 393 -13.97 -6.80 22.43
CA LEU A 393 -13.26 -5.80 23.24
C LEU A 393 -13.84 -5.66 24.66
N LYS A 394 -15.11 -6.02 24.87
CA LYS A 394 -15.71 -6.09 26.22
C LYS A 394 -15.23 -7.30 27.03
N LEU A 395 -14.60 -8.30 26.39
CA LEU A 395 -14.00 -9.42 27.09
C LEU A 395 -12.68 -8.98 27.75
N LYS A 396 -12.32 -9.69 28.83
CA LYS A 396 -11.05 -9.53 29.53
C LYS A 396 -9.91 -10.22 28.79
N LEU A 397 -9.63 -9.77 27.57
CA LEU A 397 -8.49 -10.20 26.75
C LEU A 397 -7.40 -9.13 26.75
N GLY A 398 -6.15 -9.56 26.62
CA GLY A 398 -4.98 -8.68 26.56
C GLY A 398 -4.94 -7.90 25.26
N LYS A 399 -4.79 -8.62 24.14
CA LYS A 399 -4.79 -8.04 22.79
C LYS A 399 -5.66 -8.88 21.85
N LEU A 400 -6.32 -8.21 20.91
CA LEU A 400 -7.05 -8.82 19.81
C LEU A 400 -6.33 -8.48 18.51
N ILE A 401 -5.92 -9.49 17.76
CA ILE A 401 -5.31 -9.35 16.43
C ILE A 401 -6.36 -9.78 15.40
N LEU A 402 -6.78 -8.84 14.56
CA LEU A 402 -7.69 -9.08 13.44
C LEU A 402 -6.91 -9.19 12.15
N CYS A 403 -7.00 -10.33 11.48
CA CYS A 403 -6.48 -10.47 10.13
C CYS A 403 -7.50 -9.96 9.11
N ALA A 404 -7.02 -9.27 8.07
CA ALA A 404 -7.87 -8.83 6.97
C ALA A 404 -8.58 -10.01 6.30
N LEU A 405 -9.81 -9.77 5.82
CA LEU A 405 -10.50 -10.70 4.93
C LEU A 405 -9.73 -10.73 3.59
N PRO A 406 -9.38 -11.92 3.08
CA PRO A 406 -8.54 -12.01 1.89
C PRO A 406 -9.32 -11.69 0.61
N TYR A 407 -8.73 -10.89 -0.29
CA TYR A 407 -9.20 -10.76 -1.67
C TYR A 407 -8.98 -12.05 -2.43
N SER A 408 -9.82 -12.30 -3.43
CA SER A 408 -9.64 -13.44 -4.32
C SER A 408 -9.96 -13.06 -5.76
N ASN A 409 -9.10 -13.51 -6.68
CA ASN A 409 -9.33 -13.37 -8.12
C ASN A 409 -10.48 -14.25 -8.63
N THR A 410 -10.96 -15.21 -7.82
CA THR A 410 -12.12 -16.05 -8.17
C THR A 410 -13.44 -15.48 -7.65
N LEU A 411 -13.40 -14.48 -6.78
CA LEU A 411 -14.57 -13.73 -6.34
C LEU A 411 -14.96 -12.70 -7.39
N ASN A 412 -16.25 -12.40 -7.50
CA ASN A 412 -16.71 -11.33 -8.37
C ASN A 412 -16.29 -9.95 -7.80
N ASN A 413 -16.29 -8.93 -8.65
CA ASN A 413 -15.90 -7.57 -8.25
C ASN A 413 -16.76 -7.00 -7.11
N HIS A 414 -18.02 -7.41 -7.00
CA HIS A 414 -18.93 -6.98 -5.94
C HIS A 414 -18.52 -7.55 -4.57
N ASP A 415 -18.16 -8.82 -4.51
CA ASP A 415 -17.70 -9.50 -3.31
C ASP A 415 -16.35 -8.93 -2.85
N ASN A 416 -15.43 -8.67 -3.78
CA ASN A 416 -14.15 -8.03 -3.47
C ASN A 416 -14.33 -6.58 -2.99
N ASP A 417 -15.26 -5.81 -3.57
CA ASP A 417 -15.61 -4.46 -3.10
C ASP A 417 -16.25 -4.49 -1.70
N LEU A 418 -17.09 -5.50 -1.42
CA LEU A 418 -17.62 -5.72 -0.07
C LEU A 418 -16.49 -6.05 0.92
N ILE A 419 -15.57 -6.95 0.57
CA ILE A 419 -14.40 -7.30 1.38
C ILE A 419 -13.55 -6.05 1.67
N PHE A 420 -13.28 -5.23 0.66
CA PHE A 420 -12.55 -3.96 0.82
C PHE A 420 -13.25 -3.04 1.82
N LYS A 421 -14.57 -2.87 1.68
CA LYS A 421 -15.39 -2.07 2.59
C LYS A 421 -15.40 -2.62 4.02
N LEU A 422 -15.34 -3.93 4.23
CA LEU A 422 -15.26 -4.56 5.55
C LEU A 422 -13.86 -4.39 6.16
N ASN A 423 -12.80 -4.59 5.37
CA ASN A 423 -11.40 -4.38 5.76
C ASN A 423 -11.14 -2.95 6.21
N ASN A 424 -11.67 -1.95 5.49
CA ASN A 424 -11.57 -0.55 5.91
C ASN A 424 -12.25 -0.29 7.26
N VAL A 425 -13.39 -0.93 7.53
CA VAL A 425 -14.07 -0.82 8.83
C VAL A 425 -13.25 -1.44 9.94
N MET A 426 -12.67 -2.63 9.72
CA MET A 426 -11.78 -3.28 10.68
C MET A 426 -10.53 -2.44 10.97
N HIS A 427 -9.93 -1.87 9.93
CA HIS A 427 -8.79 -0.97 10.08
C HIS A 427 -9.14 0.28 10.90
N HIS A 428 -10.23 0.98 10.58
CA HIS A 428 -10.65 2.15 11.36
C HIS A 428 -10.96 1.83 12.82
N LEU A 429 -11.54 0.66 13.10
CA LEU A 429 -11.76 0.20 14.49
C LEU A 429 -10.45 -0.05 15.21
N SER A 430 -9.43 -0.62 14.53
CA SER A 430 -8.10 -0.80 15.10
C SER A 430 -7.42 0.53 15.44
N CYS A 431 -7.57 1.55 14.59
CA CYS A 431 -7.06 2.90 14.89
C CYS A 431 -7.73 3.50 16.14
N ARG A 432 -9.04 3.25 16.33
CA ARG A 432 -9.78 3.74 17.49
C ARG A 432 -9.42 3.02 18.80
N HIS A 433 -9.01 1.76 18.71
CA HIS A 433 -8.70 0.89 19.84
C HIS A 433 -7.25 0.38 19.77
N SER A 434 -6.30 1.24 19.39
CA SER A 434 -4.91 0.87 19.09
C SER A 434 -4.18 0.22 20.27
N ASP A 435 -4.64 0.47 21.49
CA ASP A 435 -4.14 -0.12 22.72
C ASP A 435 -4.53 -1.60 22.89
N ARG A 436 -5.63 -2.06 22.29
CA ARG A 436 -6.17 -3.42 22.49
C ARG A 436 -6.41 -4.19 21.20
N LEU A 437 -6.46 -3.51 20.06
CA LEU A 437 -6.82 -4.05 18.77
C LEU A 437 -5.72 -3.78 17.73
N LEU A 438 -5.13 -4.85 17.21
CA LEU A 438 -4.21 -4.78 16.08
C LEU A 438 -4.94 -5.27 14.81
N TYR A 439 -4.77 -4.55 13.71
CA TYR A 439 -5.21 -5.00 12.39
C TYR A 439 -3.99 -5.42 11.56
N PHE A 440 -4.03 -6.66 11.04
CA PHE A 440 -2.97 -7.23 10.21
C PHE A 440 -3.49 -7.44 8.79
N ASP A 441 -2.99 -6.62 7.84
CA ASP A 441 -3.40 -6.74 6.44
C ASP A 441 -2.70 -7.88 5.73
N THR A 442 -3.41 -8.99 5.56
CA THR A 442 -2.91 -10.18 4.87
C THR A 442 -2.92 -10.04 3.36
N ASN A 443 -3.63 -9.06 2.80
CA ASN A 443 -3.90 -8.99 1.36
C ASN A 443 -2.66 -8.73 0.52
N ASN A 444 -1.70 -7.95 1.03
CA ASN A 444 -0.45 -7.67 0.33
C ASN A 444 0.36 -8.95 0.06
N PHE A 445 0.15 -9.99 0.87
CA PHE A 445 0.85 -11.26 0.74
C PHE A 445 0.01 -12.33 0.04
N VAL A 446 -1.29 -12.09 -0.15
CA VAL A 446 -2.23 -13.09 -0.70
C VAL A 446 -2.63 -12.79 -2.16
N ARG A 447 -2.36 -11.59 -2.68
CA ARG A 447 -2.75 -11.15 -4.04
C ARG A 447 -2.35 -12.10 -5.17
N ASP A 448 -1.18 -12.73 -5.07
CA ASP A 448 -0.67 -13.61 -6.12
C ASP A 448 -1.28 -15.02 -6.09
N PHE A 449 -2.12 -15.31 -5.09
CA PHE A 449 -2.69 -16.65 -4.91
C PHE A 449 -4.15 -16.71 -5.36
N ILE A 450 -4.46 -17.71 -6.17
CA ILE A 450 -5.82 -18.03 -6.58
C ILE A 450 -6.51 -18.73 -5.40
N LEU A 451 -7.23 -17.97 -4.59
CA LEU A 451 -8.13 -18.54 -3.59
C LEU A 451 -9.39 -19.04 -4.29
N ASN A 452 -9.65 -20.34 -4.29
CA ASN A 452 -10.88 -20.86 -4.89
C ASN A 452 -12.10 -20.43 -4.06
N ARG A 453 -13.18 -19.99 -4.71
CA ARG A 453 -14.39 -19.45 -4.06
C ARG A 453 -15.02 -20.41 -3.05
N GLU A 454 -15.00 -21.71 -3.37
CA GLU A 454 -15.65 -22.74 -2.54
C GLU A 454 -14.79 -23.17 -1.35
N ASP A 455 -13.46 -23.04 -1.46
CA ASP A 455 -12.55 -23.61 -0.48
C ASP A 455 -11.83 -22.57 0.38
N MET A 456 -11.68 -21.33 -0.11
CA MET A 456 -10.88 -20.26 0.49
C MET A 456 -9.57 -20.80 1.08
N PHE A 457 -8.96 -21.77 0.39
CA PHE A 457 -7.83 -22.53 0.88
C PHE A 457 -6.54 -21.92 0.36
N LEU A 458 -5.65 -21.55 1.29
CA LEU A 458 -4.34 -21.05 0.95
C LEU A 458 -3.39 -22.21 0.58
N PRO A 459 -2.64 -22.10 -0.53
CA PRO A 459 -1.57 -23.05 -0.86
C PRO A 459 -0.59 -23.21 0.31
N LYS A 460 0.03 -24.39 0.46
CA LYS A 460 0.96 -24.70 1.57
C LYS A 460 2.06 -23.64 1.71
N LYS A 461 2.64 -23.18 0.59
CA LYS A 461 3.67 -22.14 0.55
C LYS A 461 3.17 -20.81 1.10
N SER A 462 1.98 -20.38 0.67
CA SER A 462 1.32 -19.14 1.11
C SER A 462 0.94 -19.18 2.59
N ARG A 463 0.42 -20.32 3.08
CA ARG A 463 0.13 -20.51 4.51
C ARG A 463 1.38 -20.38 5.36
N ARG A 464 2.49 -20.98 4.93
CA ARG A 464 3.78 -20.87 5.65
C ARG A 464 4.28 -19.43 5.69
N LEU A 465 4.25 -18.72 4.56
CA LEU A 465 4.63 -17.30 4.52
C LEU A 465 3.75 -16.45 5.45
N LEU A 466 2.42 -16.61 5.35
CA LEU A 466 1.50 -15.85 6.18
C LEU A 466 1.64 -16.19 7.67
N ALA A 467 1.88 -17.46 8.01
CA ALA A 467 2.15 -17.88 9.38
C ALA A 467 3.44 -17.26 9.92
N THR A 468 4.52 -17.21 9.14
CA THR A 468 5.77 -16.54 9.55
C THR A 468 5.57 -15.04 9.81
N LEU A 469 4.84 -14.35 8.92
CA LEU A 469 4.57 -12.92 9.09
C LEU A 469 3.66 -12.64 10.29
N LEU A 470 2.63 -13.47 10.46
CA LEU A 470 1.72 -13.37 11.60
C LEU A 470 2.45 -13.68 12.90
N ALA A 471 3.34 -14.68 12.91
CA ALA A 471 4.20 -15.00 14.06
C ALA A 471 5.09 -13.83 14.46
N PHE A 472 5.69 -13.14 13.49
CA PHE A 472 6.48 -11.93 13.74
C PHE A 472 5.64 -10.84 14.41
N ASN A 473 4.44 -10.54 13.87
CA ASN A 473 3.55 -9.53 14.45
C ASN A 473 3.06 -9.91 15.85
N ILE A 474 2.75 -11.20 16.07
CA ILE A 474 2.42 -11.74 17.38
C ILE A 474 3.56 -11.48 18.38
N HIS A 475 4.81 -11.73 17.99
CA HIS A 475 5.97 -11.49 18.85
C HIS A 475 6.09 -10.02 19.23
N THR A 476 6.02 -9.11 18.27
CA THR A 476 6.07 -7.66 18.55
C THR A 476 4.99 -7.24 19.55
N VAL A 477 3.76 -7.75 19.39
CA VAL A 477 2.64 -7.42 20.28
C VAL A 477 2.83 -7.98 21.70
N ILE A 478 3.40 -9.18 21.84
CA ILE A 478 3.58 -9.82 23.15
C ILE A 478 4.79 -9.25 23.88
N ASP A 479 5.85 -8.90 23.18
CA ASP A 479 7.02 -8.26 23.78
C ASP A 479 6.65 -6.88 24.37
N ASP A 480 5.78 -6.13 23.68
CA ASP A 480 5.18 -4.89 24.19
C ASP A 480 4.35 -5.10 25.46
N LEU A 481 3.58 -6.20 25.54
CA LEU A 481 2.75 -6.53 26.70
C LEU A 481 3.57 -6.96 27.92
N THR A 482 4.65 -7.73 27.69
CA THR A 482 5.46 -8.28 28.77
C THR A 482 6.54 -7.31 29.26
N GLY A 483 6.84 -6.27 28.48
CA GLY A 483 7.90 -5.30 28.79
C GLY A 483 9.30 -5.93 28.73
N ILE A 484 9.42 -7.17 28.26
CA ILE A 484 10.67 -7.89 28.11
C ILE A 484 11.21 -7.58 26.72
N ARG A 485 12.14 -6.61 26.63
CA ARG A 485 12.92 -6.39 25.39
C ARG A 485 13.86 -7.57 25.20
N LEU A 486 13.47 -8.53 24.36
CA LEU A 486 14.35 -9.60 23.91
C LEU A 486 15.43 -9.02 22.99
N SER A 487 16.68 -9.45 23.18
CA SER A 487 17.80 -9.12 22.29
C SER A 487 17.62 -9.82 20.92
N ASP A 488 17.61 -9.03 19.85
CA ASP A 488 17.18 -9.33 18.47
C ASP A 488 17.84 -10.52 17.73
N GLU A 489 18.87 -11.16 18.28
CA GLU A 489 19.75 -12.05 17.49
C GLU A 489 19.19 -13.45 17.15
N SER A 490 18.00 -13.83 17.63
CA SER A 490 17.58 -15.25 17.64
C SER A 490 16.33 -15.60 16.82
N VAL A 491 15.75 -14.67 16.06
CA VAL A 491 14.46 -14.89 15.35
C VAL A 491 14.63 -15.29 13.87
N LEU A 492 15.73 -14.92 13.21
CA LEU A 492 15.90 -15.16 11.77
C LEU A 492 16.68 -16.44 11.39
N THR A 493 17.29 -17.15 12.34
CA THR A 493 18.14 -18.32 12.05
C THR A 493 17.38 -19.66 11.97
N ARG A 494 16.05 -19.66 12.11
CA ARG A 494 15.20 -20.86 11.96
C ARG A 494 14.25 -20.73 10.78
N ILE A 495 14.79 -20.57 9.58
CA ILE A 495 14.03 -20.90 8.36
C ILE A 495 14.28 -22.39 8.11
N PRO A 496 13.28 -23.28 8.23
CA PRO A 496 13.49 -24.70 7.96
C PRO A 496 13.88 -24.88 6.49
N ASN A 497 15.06 -25.43 6.24
CA ASN A 497 15.52 -25.79 4.89
C ASN A 497 14.51 -26.75 4.26
N ASP A 498 14.04 -26.41 3.06
CA ASP A 498 13.18 -27.26 2.23
C ASP A 498 14.03 -28.41 1.66
N THR A 499 14.33 -29.40 2.48
CA THR A 499 14.81 -30.71 2.04
C THR A 499 13.79 -31.76 2.43
N ASP A 500 12.61 -31.70 1.82
CA ASP A 500 11.75 -32.88 1.72
C ASP A 500 11.20 -32.96 0.30
N ASN A 501 11.66 -34.03 -0.35
CA ASN A 501 11.52 -34.35 -1.73
C ASN A 501 10.07 -34.53 -2.18
N ASN A 502 9.87 -34.19 -3.45
CA ASN A 502 8.84 -34.74 -4.33
C ASN A 502 8.68 -36.26 -4.09
N SER A 503 7.62 -36.63 -3.37
CA SER A 503 6.97 -37.92 -3.54
C SER A 503 5.55 -37.61 -4.01
N LEU A 504 5.40 -37.56 -5.34
CA LEU A 504 4.11 -37.70 -5.99
C LEU A 504 3.69 -39.17 -5.83
N ASN A 505 2.65 -39.39 -5.06
CA ASN A 505 1.65 -40.44 -5.26
C ASN A 505 0.28 -39.85 -4.92
#